data_AF-A0AAW5VAY6-F1
#
_entry.id   AF-A0AAW5VAY6-F1
#
_cell.length_a   1.000
_cell.length_b   1.000
_cell.length_c   1.000
_cell.angle_alpha   90.00
_cell.angle_beta   90.00
_cell.angle_gamma   90.00
#
_symmetry.space_group_name_H-M   'P 1'
#
loop_
_entity.id
_entity.type
_entity.pdbx_description
1 polymer ?
#
loop_
_entity_poly.entity_id
_entity_poly.type
_entity_poly.pdbx_seq_one_letter_code
_entity_poly.pdbx_strand_id
1 'polypeptide(L)'
;MLFAVPDAPLSQPRNLIGGHLLSAMIAVLLVYLFGTNFFTIGLSVGLSILVMYLTHTLHPPGGATALIGVIGGVGVDFIFFPVMVGVFVLLVNALVVNNLVHHRKYPVVWF
;
A
#
# COMPACT_ATOMS: atom_id res chain seq x y z
N MET A 1 8.68 -7.25 -3.63
CA MET A 1 8.23 -8.36 -2.76
C MET A 1 7.26 -9.28 -3.50
N LEU A 2 6.12 -8.79 -4.00
CA LEU A 2 5.08 -9.59 -4.68
C LEU A 2 5.55 -10.58 -5.76
N PHE A 3 6.55 -10.25 -6.56
CA PHE A 3 7.04 -11.12 -7.64
C PHE A 3 8.35 -11.85 -7.31
N ALA A 4 9.14 -11.28 -6.40
CA ALA A 4 10.45 -11.80 -6.01
C ALA A 4 10.33 -12.83 -4.88
N VAL A 5 9.45 -12.58 -3.91
CA VAL A 5 9.21 -13.42 -2.73
C VAL A 5 7.68 -13.45 -2.48
N PRO A 6 6.92 -14.17 -3.32
CA PRO A 6 5.45 -14.18 -3.27
C PRO A 6 4.90 -14.83 -2.00
N ASP A 7 5.64 -15.75 -1.40
CA ASP A 7 5.19 -16.52 -0.21
C ASP A 7 5.40 -15.74 1.10
N ALA A 8 6.10 -14.61 1.06
CA ALA A 8 6.32 -13.79 2.25
C ALA A 8 4.98 -13.27 2.81
N PRO A 9 4.78 -13.26 4.14
CA PRO A 9 3.57 -12.72 4.75
C PRO A 9 3.26 -11.28 4.29
N LEU A 10 4.28 -10.43 4.17
CA LEU A 10 4.15 -9.02 3.74
C LEU A 10 3.75 -8.85 2.26
N SER A 11 3.87 -9.92 1.46
CA SER A 11 3.45 -9.93 0.05
C SER A 11 2.00 -10.38 -0.14
N GLN A 12 1.33 -10.86 0.92
CA GLN A 12 -0.03 -11.41 0.80
C GLN A 12 -1.09 -10.32 0.50
N PRO A 13 -2.23 -10.68 -0.12
CA PRO A 13 -3.23 -9.72 -0.60
C PRO A 13 -3.73 -8.75 0.45
N ARG A 14 -4.01 -9.21 1.69
CA ARG A 14 -4.41 -8.33 2.80
C ARG A 14 -3.41 -7.20 3.05
N ASN A 15 -2.12 -7.52 3.05
CA ASN A 15 -1.06 -6.54 3.29
C ASN A 15 -0.92 -5.59 2.10
N LEU A 16 -0.92 -6.11 0.86
CA LEU A 16 -0.91 -5.28 -0.35
C LEU A 16 -2.09 -4.28 -0.34
N ILE A 17 -3.33 -4.76 -0.18
CA ILE A 17 -4.52 -3.93 -0.27
C ILE A 17 -4.59 -2.96 0.92
N GLY A 18 -4.53 -3.48 2.14
CA GLY A 18 -4.65 -2.69 3.35
C GLY A 18 -3.52 -1.67 3.48
N GLY A 19 -2.29 -2.09 3.21
CA GLY A 19 -1.13 -1.22 3.35
C GLY A 19 -1.17 -0.02 2.42
N HIS A 20 -1.60 -0.20 1.16
CA HIS A 20 -1.75 0.93 0.23
C HIS A 20 -2.96 1.82 0.53
N LEU A 21 -4.14 1.23 0.81
CA LEU A 21 -5.35 2.01 1.05
C LEU A 21 -5.28 2.83 2.35
N LEU A 22 -4.79 2.24 3.44
CA LEU A 22 -4.63 2.96 4.71
C LEU A 22 -3.60 4.10 4.57
N SER A 23 -2.49 3.83 3.88
CA SER A 23 -1.46 4.85 3.61
C SER A 23 -2.00 6.01 2.77
N ALA A 24 -2.84 5.74 1.78
CA ALA A 24 -3.49 6.76 0.97
C ALA A 24 -4.48 7.60 1.78
N MET A 25 -5.31 6.97 2.61
CA MET A 25 -6.23 7.68 3.51
C MET A 25 -5.49 8.60 4.48
N ILE A 26 -4.38 8.14 5.04
CA ILE A 26 -3.53 8.94 5.93
C ILE A 26 -2.90 10.12 5.19
N ALA A 27 -2.39 9.90 3.98
CA ALA A 27 -1.85 11.00 3.16
C ALA A 27 -2.91 12.07 2.88
N VAL A 28 -4.10 11.69 2.41
CA VAL A 28 -5.20 12.63 2.14
C VAL A 28 -5.60 13.41 3.40
N LEU A 29 -5.74 12.71 4.53
CA LEU A 29 -6.09 13.34 5.81
C LEU A 29 -5.03 14.37 6.22
N LEU A 30 -3.76 14.00 6.17
CA LEU A 30 -2.67 14.87 6.61
C LEU A 30 -2.41 16.03 5.64
N VAL A 31 -2.60 15.83 4.33
CA VAL A 31 -2.60 16.92 3.35
C VAL A 31 -3.72 17.90 3.66
N TYR A 32 -4.94 17.44 3.96
CA TYR A 32 -6.05 18.31 4.31
C TYR A 32 -5.79 19.12 5.59
N LEU A 33 -5.18 18.52 6.61
CA LEU A 33 -4.95 19.15 7.92
C LEU A 33 -3.72 20.08 7.94
N PHE A 34 -2.64 19.69 7.27
CA PHE A 34 -1.33 20.33 7.42
C PHE A 34 -0.72 20.82 6.10
N GLY A 35 -1.35 20.53 4.97
CA GLY A 35 -0.80 20.80 3.64
C GLY A 35 0.46 19.99 3.34
N THR A 36 1.09 20.31 2.21
CA THR A 36 2.31 19.65 1.74
C THR A 36 3.55 20.35 2.29
N ASN A 37 4.22 19.74 3.27
CA ASN A 37 5.49 20.21 3.80
C ASN A 37 6.33 19.03 4.34
N PHE A 38 7.61 19.28 4.66
CA PHE A 38 8.54 18.23 5.10
C PHE A 38 8.07 17.50 6.37
N PHE A 39 7.40 18.21 7.29
CA PHE A 39 6.88 17.63 8.51
C PHE A 39 5.69 16.70 8.23
N THR A 40 4.74 17.12 7.37
CA THR A 40 3.62 16.27 6.94
C THR A 40 4.09 14.99 6.26
N ILE A 41 5.16 15.07 5.47
CA ILE A 41 5.74 13.90 4.78
C ILE A 41 6.25 12.89 5.81
N GLY A 42 7.10 13.32 6.75
CA GLY A 42 7.63 12.44 7.80
C GLY A 42 6.53 11.85 8.68
N LEU A 43 5.57 12.69 9.08
CA LEU A 43 4.41 12.27 9.87
C LEU A 43 3.56 11.23 9.12
N SER A 44 3.31 11.43 7.83
CA SER A 44 2.50 10.54 7.02
C SER A 44 3.11 9.16 6.86
N VAL A 45 4.42 9.08 6.58
CA VAL A 45 5.12 7.80 6.48
C VAL A 45 5.11 7.08 7.83
N GLY A 46 5.46 7.78 8.91
CA GLY A 46 5.51 7.19 10.26
C GLY A 46 4.13 6.69 10.74
N LEU A 47 3.09 7.51 10.56
CA LEU A 47 1.72 7.15 10.92
C LEU A 47 1.19 6.00 10.07
N SER A 48 1.50 5.98 8.78
CA SER A 48 1.09 4.88 7.90
C SER A 48 1.72 3.55 8.31
N ILE A 49 3.01 3.55 8.65
CA ILE A 49 3.69 2.35 9.18
C ILE A 49 3.06 1.90 10.50
N LEU A 50 2.80 2.84 11.41
CA LEU A 50 2.17 2.54 12.70
C LEU A 50 0.77 1.93 12.50
N VAL A 51 -0.08 2.55 11.69
CA VAL A 51 -1.45 2.06 11.41
C VAL A 51 -1.42 0.70 10.71
N MET A 52 -0.52 0.50 9.75
CA MET A 52 -0.32 -0.80 9.12
C MET A 52 0.11 -1.88 10.11
N TYR A 53 1.01 -1.56 11.04
CA TYR A 53 1.44 -2.47 12.10
C TYR A 53 0.26 -2.86 13.01
N LEU A 54 -0.51 -1.87 13.47
CA LEU A 54 -1.66 -2.09 14.35
C LEU A 54 -2.82 -2.87 13.69
N THR A 55 -3.00 -2.71 12.37
CA THR A 55 -4.07 -3.40 11.63
C THR A 55 -3.63 -4.75 11.05
N HIS A 56 -2.37 -5.14 11.28
CA HIS A 56 -1.73 -6.30 10.67
C HIS A 56 -1.86 -6.28 9.14
N THR A 57 -1.59 -5.12 8.53
CA THR A 57 -1.60 -4.90 7.08
C THR A 57 -0.23 -4.43 6.56
N LEU A 58 0.84 -4.73 7.29
CA LEU A 58 2.17 -4.21 7.00
C LEU A 58 2.65 -4.59 5.60
N HIS A 59 2.71 -3.57 4.75
CA HIS A 59 3.27 -3.64 3.40
C HIS A 59 4.19 -2.44 3.21
N PRO A 60 5.51 -2.61 3.34
CA PRO A 60 6.46 -1.49 3.29
C PRO A 60 6.28 -0.53 2.08
N PRO A 61 5.90 -0.98 0.87
CA PRO A 61 5.55 -0.08 -0.23
C PRO A 61 4.39 0.89 0.04
N GLY A 62 3.50 0.60 0.99
CA GLY A 62 2.48 1.52 1.47
C GLY A 62 3.07 2.81 2.05
N GLY A 63 4.22 2.73 2.73
CA GLY A 63 4.94 3.93 3.21
C GLY A 63 5.35 4.87 2.07
N ALA A 64 5.75 4.32 0.91
CA ALA A 64 6.02 5.13 -0.28
C ALA A 64 4.74 5.75 -0.87
N THR A 65 3.59 5.07 -0.75
CA THR A 65 2.27 5.64 -1.15
C THR A 65 1.91 6.84 -0.30
N ALA A 66 2.14 6.76 1.02
CA ALA A 66 1.93 7.87 1.94
C ALA A 66 2.84 9.07 1.62
N LEU A 67 4.13 8.79 1.36
CA LEU A 67 5.13 9.78 0.96
C LEU A 67 4.71 10.53 -0.31
N ILE A 68 4.40 9.77 -1.38
CA ILE A 68 4.02 10.32 -2.69
C ILE A 68 2.72 11.10 -2.59
N GLY A 69 1.73 10.60 -1.83
CA GLY A 69 0.47 11.29 -1.62
C GLY A 69 0.66 12.69 -1.01
N VAL A 70 1.49 12.80 0.03
CA VAL A 70 1.74 14.11 0.65
C VAL A 70 2.50 15.04 -0.30
N ILE A 71 3.56 14.55 -0.97
CA ILE A 71 4.33 15.34 -1.95
C ILE A 71 3.42 15.85 -3.07
N GLY A 72 2.47 15.03 -3.53
CA GLY A 72 1.51 15.39 -4.57
C GLY A 72 0.38 16.31 -4.12
N GLY A 73 0.25 16.61 -2.82
CA GLY A 73 -0.85 17.43 -2.29
C GLY A 73 -2.22 16.84 -2.60
N VAL A 74 -2.35 15.52 -2.46
CA VAL A 74 -3.47 14.75 -3.01
C VAL A 74 -4.79 14.89 -2.25
N GLY A 75 -5.90 14.76 -2.97
CA GLY A 75 -7.26 14.69 -2.43
C GLY A 75 -7.82 13.27 -2.35
N VAL A 76 -9.11 13.15 -2.01
CA VAL A 76 -9.82 11.87 -1.83
C VAL A 76 -9.80 11.00 -3.09
N ASP A 77 -9.75 11.63 -4.26
CA ASP A 77 -9.62 10.99 -5.57
C ASP A 77 -8.40 10.05 -5.65
N PHE A 78 -7.29 10.42 -5.00
CA PHE A 78 -6.06 9.62 -4.94
C PHE A 78 -6.26 8.20 -4.41
N ILE A 79 -7.20 8.02 -3.46
CA ILE A 79 -7.53 6.71 -2.88
C ILE A 79 -8.07 5.77 -3.96
N PHE A 80 -8.95 6.28 -4.83
CA PHE A 80 -9.54 5.49 -5.90
C PHE A 80 -8.58 5.37 -7.09
N PHE A 81 -8.03 6.50 -7.52
CA PHE A 81 -7.07 6.58 -8.62
C PHE A 81 -5.93 7.54 -8.25
N PRO A 82 -4.67 7.07 -8.22
CA PRO A 82 -4.20 5.80 -8.79
C PRO A 82 -4.19 4.63 -7.81
N VAL A 83 -4.46 4.80 -6.51
CA VAL A 83 -4.10 3.79 -5.50
C VAL A 83 -4.92 2.50 -5.62
N MET A 84 -6.24 2.56 -5.51
CA MET A 84 -7.09 1.36 -5.55
C MET A 84 -6.97 0.63 -6.90
N VAL A 85 -6.98 1.38 -8.01
CA VAL A 85 -6.77 0.81 -9.35
C VAL A 85 -5.39 0.17 -9.46
N GLY A 86 -4.33 0.83 -8.99
CA GLY A 86 -2.96 0.30 -9.02
C GLY A 86 -2.82 -0.98 -8.19
N VAL A 87 -3.39 -1.00 -6.98
CA VAL A 87 -3.44 -2.19 -6.12
C VAL A 87 -4.17 -3.34 -6.80
N PHE A 88 -5.32 -3.07 -7.44
CA PHE A 88 -6.08 -4.09 -8.15
C PHE A 88 -5.28 -4.67 -9.33
N VAL A 89 -4.66 -3.81 -10.14
CA VAL A 89 -3.81 -4.23 -11.26
C VAL A 89 -2.62 -5.05 -10.75
N LEU A 90 -1.96 -4.61 -9.68
CA LEU A 90 -0.85 -5.34 -9.06
C LEU A 90 -1.29 -6.71 -8.52
N LEU A 91 -2.46 -6.78 -7.88
CA LEU A 91 -2.99 -8.04 -7.36
C LEU A 91 -3.31 -9.02 -8.49
N VAL A 92 -4.02 -8.57 -9.53
CA VAL A 92 -4.33 -9.41 -10.71
C VAL A 92 -3.05 -9.91 -11.35
N ASN A 93 -2.06 -9.03 -11.55
CA ASN A 93 -0.77 -9.40 -12.11
C ASN A 93 -0.04 -10.42 -11.21
N ALA A 94 -0.03 -10.22 -9.90
CA ALA A 94 0.56 -11.14 -8.94
C ALA A 94 -0.13 -12.51 -8.93
N LEU A 95 -1.47 -12.56 -9.04
CA LEU A 95 -2.23 -13.80 -9.17
C LEU A 95 -1.88 -14.54 -10.46
N VAL A 96 -1.80 -13.84 -11.60
CA VAL A 96 -1.49 -14.47 -12.88
C VAL A 96 -0.03 -14.96 -12.89
N VAL A 97 0.93 -14.08 -12.65
CA VAL A 97 2.36 -14.39 -12.81
C VAL A 97 2.82 -15.45 -11.81
N ASN A 98 2.42 -15.35 -10.54
CA ASN A 98 2.90 -16.31 -9.54
C ASN A 98 2.22 -17.68 -9.66
N ASN A 99 1.02 -17.81 -10.24
CA ASN A 99 0.39 -19.13 -10.44
C ASN A 99 0.69 -19.75 -11.81
N LEU A 100 1.23 -19.00 -12.78
CA LEU A 100 1.75 -19.58 -14.03
C LEU A 100 3.05 -20.37 -13.83
N VAL A 101 3.80 -20.08 -12.75
CA VAL A 101 5.06 -20.75 -12.44
C VAL A 101 4.77 -22.00 -11.60
N HIS A 102 5.05 -23.18 -12.14
CA HIS A 102 4.63 -24.48 -11.58
C HIS A 102 5.03 -24.75 -10.12
N HIS A 103 6.11 -24.12 -9.61
CA HIS A 103 6.60 -24.32 -8.24
C HIS A 103 6.20 -23.20 -7.28
N ARG A 104 5.31 -22.29 -7.69
CA ARG A 104 4.84 -21.16 -6.87
C ARG A 104 3.34 -21.27 -6.66
N LYS A 105 2.86 -20.71 -5.56
CA LYS A 105 1.43 -20.63 -5.25
C LYS A 105 1.15 -19.29 -4.58
N TYR A 106 0.28 -18.50 -5.18
CA TYR A 106 -0.08 -17.20 -4.63
C TYR A 106 -1.59 -16.95 -4.75
N PRO A 107 -2.26 -16.49 -3.68
CA PRO A 107 -1.71 -16.24 -2.36
C PRO A 107 -1.56 -17.54 -1.55
N VAL A 108 -0.70 -17.48 -0.54
CA VAL A 108 -0.59 -18.51 0.49
C VAL A 108 -1.68 -18.31 1.54
N VAL A 109 -1.98 -17.05 1.87
CA VAL A 109 -3.04 -16.65 2.82
C VAL A 109 -3.73 -15.39 2.28
N TRP A 110 -5.05 -15.33 2.38
CA TRP A 110 -5.83 -14.16 1.91
C TRP A 110 -5.97 -13.07 2.98
N PHE A 111 -6.20 -13.45 4.24
CA PHE A 111 -6.48 -12.54 5.37
C PHE A 111 -5.79 -13.01 6.65
#